data_AF-A0A957CGH9-F1
#
_entry.id   AF-A0A957CGH9-F1
#
_cell.length_a   1.000
_cell.length_b   1.000
_cell.length_c   1.000
_cell.angle_alpha   90.00
_cell.angle_beta   90.00
_cell.angle_gamma   90.00
#
_symmetry.space_group_name_H-M   'P 1'
#
loop_
_entity.id
_entity.type
_entity.pdbx_description
1 polymer ?
#
loop_
_entity_poly.entity_id
_entity_poly.type
_entity_poly.pdbx_seq_one_letter_code
_entity_poly.pdbx_strand_id
1 'polypeptide(L)'
;LKSRGAFYNDWADRLDAIHAAEPDNGANFAAYAMRALAVILERCRLDRLTRNQHILFRLGELVAYAETAAIFAERVLKSPTEAIRLDIPTRQALARIHAREAALKVAADGLHWTIGAGQTDPSLADSLNLPAIYQAQTGLIADMNFASEQLNITFAVNQAVAA
;
A
#
# COMPACT_ATOMS: atom_id res chain seq x y z
N LEU A 1 16.64 -13.34 -1.63
CA LEU A 1 16.37 -12.01 -1.02
C LEU A 1 17.41 -11.77 0.06
N LYS A 2 18.24 -10.72 -0.07
CA LYS A 2 19.40 -10.48 0.84
C LYS A 2 18.99 -10.21 2.30
N SER A 3 17.78 -9.73 2.56
CA SER A 3 17.33 -9.32 3.91
C SER A 3 16.30 -10.25 4.58
N ARG A 4 15.91 -11.39 3.97
CA ARG A 4 14.87 -12.30 4.54
C ARG A 4 13.62 -11.58 5.08
N GLY A 5 13.15 -10.53 4.39
CA GLY A 5 11.97 -9.76 4.79
C GLY A 5 12.22 -8.68 5.84
N ALA A 6 13.37 -8.65 6.53
CA ALA A 6 13.69 -7.66 7.56
C ALA A 6 13.51 -6.21 7.07
N PHE A 7 13.95 -5.92 5.85
CA PHE A 7 13.78 -4.59 5.24
C PHE A 7 12.34 -4.09 5.22
N TYR A 8 11.36 -4.95 4.89
CA TYR A 8 9.96 -4.54 4.82
C TYR A 8 9.32 -4.48 6.21
N ASN A 9 9.76 -5.32 7.16
CA ASN A 9 9.33 -5.20 8.56
C ASN A 9 9.86 -3.91 9.20
N ASP A 10 11.13 -3.55 8.98
CA ASP A 10 11.72 -2.29 9.45
C ASP A 10 10.95 -1.08 8.88
N TRP A 11 10.53 -1.17 7.61
CA TRP A 11 9.66 -0.16 6.99
C TRP A 11 8.28 -0.10 7.63
N ALA A 12 7.67 -1.25 7.95
CA ALA A 12 6.38 -1.29 8.62
C ALA A 12 6.47 -0.64 10.01
N ASP A 13 7.53 -0.90 10.77
CA ASP A 13 7.72 -0.30 12.09
C ASP A 13 7.95 1.22 12.02
N ARG A 14 8.66 1.69 11.00
CA ARG A 14 8.77 3.13 10.69
C ARG A 14 7.41 3.75 10.38
N LEU A 15 6.58 3.07 9.59
CA LEU A 15 5.25 3.54 9.22
C LEU A 15 4.30 3.58 10.42
N ASP A 16 4.39 2.62 11.33
CA ASP A 16 3.64 2.65 12.58
C ASP A 16 4.02 3.86 13.44
N ALA A 17 5.32 4.18 13.55
CA ALA A 17 5.79 5.37 14.25
C ALA A 17 5.29 6.67 13.58
N ILE A 18 5.27 6.71 12.25
CA ILE A 18 4.71 7.82 11.47
C ILE A 18 3.20 7.96 11.71
N HIS A 19 2.45 6.86 11.76
CA HIS A 19 1.01 6.88 12.04
C HIS A 19 0.72 7.34 13.48
N ALA A 20 1.52 6.90 14.45
CA ALA A 20 1.37 7.31 15.85
C ALA A 20 1.54 8.83 16.02
N ALA A 21 2.41 9.46 15.22
CA ALA A 21 2.55 10.91 15.19
C ALA A 21 1.43 11.60 14.39
N GLU A 22 1.00 10.98 13.29
CA GLU A 22 0.06 11.58 12.32
C GLU A 22 -0.95 10.54 11.82
N PRO A 23 -2.12 10.41 12.49
CA PRO A 23 -3.03 9.29 12.23
C PRO A 23 -3.64 9.25 10.82
N ASP A 24 -3.79 10.41 10.17
CA ASP A 24 -4.55 10.55 8.93
C ASP A 24 -3.72 10.30 7.65
N ASN A 25 -2.41 10.04 7.76
CA ASN A 25 -1.53 9.91 6.59
C ASN A 25 -1.61 8.56 5.84
N GLY A 26 -2.34 7.58 6.38
CA GLY A 26 -2.46 6.23 5.80
C GLY A 26 -1.27 5.29 6.05
N ALA A 27 -0.31 5.68 6.89
CA ALA A 27 0.89 4.91 7.14
C ALA A 27 0.60 3.55 7.81
N ASN A 28 -0.43 3.46 8.66
CA ASN A 28 -0.87 2.18 9.24
C ASN A 28 -1.30 1.16 8.16
N PHE A 29 -2.00 1.61 7.11
CA PHE A 29 -2.41 0.72 6.02
C PHE A 29 -1.23 0.32 5.14
N ALA A 30 -0.31 1.26 4.88
CA ALA A 30 0.92 0.95 4.17
C ALA A 30 1.80 -0.04 4.96
N ALA A 31 1.78 0.03 6.30
CA ALA A 31 2.47 -0.92 7.17
C ALA A 31 1.89 -2.34 7.03
N TYR A 32 0.57 -2.49 6.87
CA TYR A 32 -0.03 -3.79 6.52
C TYR A 32 0.48 -4.31 5.18
N ALA A 33 0.56 -3.45 4.15
CA ALA A 33 1.12 -3.83 2.85
C ALA A 33 2.57 -4.31 2.97
N MET A 34 3.40 -3.61 3.74
CA MET A 34 4.80 -3.96 3.96
C MET A 34 4.97 -5.31 4.68
N ARG A 35 4.17 -5.56 5.73
CA ARG A 35 4.18 -6.83 6.47
C ARG A 35 3.71 -7.99 5.59
N ALA A 36 2.61 -7.79 4.85
CA ALA A 36 2.13 -8.78 3.90
C ALA A 36 3.19 -9.07 2.81
N LEU A 37 3.87 -8.05 2.30
CA LEU A 37 4.93 -8.22 1.31
C LEU A 37 6.11 -9.03 1.86
N ALA A 38 6.51 -8.77 3.12
CA ALA A 38 7.57 -9.53 3.78
C ALA A 38 7.25 -11.04 3.83
N VAL A 39 6.02 -11.38 4.23
CA VAL A 39 5.52 -12.76 4.29
C VAL A 39 5.51 -13.40 2.90
N ILE A 40 4.91 -12.75 1.91
CA ILE A 40 4.78 -13.30 0.55
C ILE A 40 6.15 -13.50 -0.10
N LEU A 41 7.06 -12.54 0.01
CA LEU A 41 8.39 -12.65 -0.57
C LEU A 41 9.21 -13.77 0.07
N GLU A 42 9.08 -13.98 1.38
CA GLU A 42 9.73 -15.10 2.06
C GLU A 42 9.14 -16.43 1.62
N ARG A 43 7.80 -16.53 1.50
CA ARG A 43 7.15 -17.74 0.99
C ARG A 43 7.58 -18.07 -0.43
N CYS A 44 7.55 -17.09 -1.34
CA CYS A 44 8.00 -17.25 -2.72
C CYS A 44 9.48 -17.66 -2.82
N ARG A 45 10.32 -17.22 -1.88
CA ARG A 45 11.73 -17.62 -1.80
C ARG A 45 11.84 -19.09 -1.40
N LEU A 46 11.13 -19.52 -0.36
CA LEU A 46 11.13 -20.90 0.15
C LEU A 46 10.64 -21.88 -0.92
N ASP A 47 9.57 -21.51 -1.63
CA ASP A 47 8.98 -22.31 -2.73
C ASP A 47 9.74 -22.17 -4.06
N ARG A 48 10.82 -21.38 -4.10
CA ARG A 48 11.61 -21.11 -5.31
C ARG A 48 10.79 -20.56 -6.49
N LEU A 49 9.69 -19.85 -6.20
CA LEU A 49 8.79 -19.31 -7.22
C LEU A 49 9.42 -18.20 -8.06
N THR A 50 10.47 -17.54 -7.55
CA THR A 50 11.22 -16.51 -8.28
C THR A 50 11.98 -17.04 -9.49
N ARG A 51 12.02 -18.36 -9.71
CA ARG A 51 12.52 -18.98 -10.95
C ARG A 51 11.54 -18.83 -12.11
N ASN A 52 10.27 -18.64 -11.81
CA ASN A 52 9.23 -18.39 -12.80
C ASN A 52 9.21 -16.88 -13.12
N GLN A 53 9.64 -16.51 -14.33
CA GLN A 53 9.75 -15.10 -14.71
C GLN A 53 8.43 -14.33 -14.60
N HIS A 54 7.29 -14.97 -14.91
CA HIS A 54 5.98 -14.37 -14.77
C HIS A 54 5.61 -14.09 -13.30
N ILE A 55 6.00 -14.96 -12.36
CA ILE A 55 5.84 -14.69 -10.92
C ILE A 55 6.77 -13.56 -10.50
N LEU A 56 8.00 -13.52 -11.00
CA LEU A 56 8.93 -12.43 -10.68
C LEU A 56 8.36 -11.06 -11.07
N PHE A 57 7.70 -10.95 -12.23
CA PHE A 57 7.02 -9.72 -12.64
C PHE A 57 5.85 -9.36 -11.72
N ARG A 58 5.04 -10.34 -11.30
CA ARG A 58 3.95 -10.11 -10.34
C ARG A 58 4.46 -9.66 -8.98
N LEU A 59 5.55 -10.25 -8.50
CA LEU A 59 6.20 -9.80 -7.27
C LEU A 59 6.75 -8.37 -7.41
N GLY A 60 7.30 -8.02 -8.57
CA GLY A 60 7.72 -6.64 -8.86
C GLY A 60 6.56 -5.64 -8.81
N GLU A 61 5.39 -6.02 -9.32
CA GLU A 61 4.15 -5.24 -9.20
C GLU A 61 3.76 -5.03 -7.73
N LEU A 62 3.74 -6.10 -6.92
CA LEU A 62 3.41 -6.00 -5.49
C LEU A 62 4.40 -5.10 -4.72
N VAL A 63 5.69 -5.22 -5.01
CA VAL A 63 6.75 -4.37 -4.42
C VAL A 63 6.49 -2.91 -4.75
N ALA A 64 6.22 -2.60 -6.02
CA ALA A 64 5.93 -1.23 -6.44
C ALA A 64 4.71 -0.64 -5.73
N TYR A 65 3.63 -1.41 -5.57
CA TYR A 65 2.44 -0.96 -4.83
C TYR A 65 2.77 -0.66 -3.35
N ALA A 66 3.44 -1.58 -2.66
CA ALA A 66 3.78 -1.40 -1.25
C ALA A 66 4.73 -0.21 -1.03
N GLU A 67 5.82 -0.13 -1.81
CA GLU A 67 6.83 0.92 -1.66
C GLU A 67 6.27 2.30 -1.98
N THR A 68 5.46 2.42 -3.04
CA THR A 68 4.83 3.71 -3.37
C THR A 68 3.80 4.14 -2.33
N ALA A 69 3.02 3.21 -1.77
CA ALA A 69 2.11 3.49 -0.67
C ALA A 69 2.84 4.00 0.58
N ALA A 70 3.94 3.34 0.96
CA ALA A 70 4.75 3.75 2.10
C ALA A 70 5.38 5.15 1.92
N ILE A 71 5.98 5.40 0.75
CA ILE A 71 6.58 6.70 0.45
C ILE A 71 5.52 7.80 0.38
N PHE A 72 4.35 7.51 -0.18
CA PHE A 72 3.27 8.51 -0.24
C PHE A 72 2.78 8.86 1.17
N ALA A 73 2.49 7.86 2.00
CA ALA A 73 2.07 8.07 3.39
C ALA A 73 3.11 8.86 4.21
N GLU A 74 4.39 8.53 4.06
CA GLU A 74 5.48 9.24 4.75
C GLU A 74 5.58 10.72 4.34
N ARG A 75 5.42 11.02 3.04
CA ARG A 75 5.72 12.33 2.48
C ARG A 75 4.54 13.29 2.44
N VAL A 76 3.33 12.80 2.71
CA VAL A 76 2.06 13.51 2.48
C VAL A 76 2.00 14.93 3.11
N LEU A 77 2.64 15.10 4.26
CA LEU A 77 2.70 16.39 4.98
C LEU A 77 3.89 17.26 4.54
N LYS A 78 5.03 16.64 4.25
CA LYS A 78 6.33 17.33 4.15
C LYS A 78 6.79 17.58 2.71
N SER A 79 6.16 16.96 1.72
CA SER A 79 6.55 17.06 0.32
C SER A 79 5.31 17.24 -0.56
N PRO A 80 4.69 18.44 -0.56
CA PRO A 80 3.59 18.73 -1.45
C PRO A 80 4.05 18.64 -2.92
N THR A 81 3.16 18.19 -3.80
CA THR A 81 3.44 18.20 -5.23
C THR A 81 3.44 19.64 -5.77
N GLU A 82 4.39 19.96 -6.63
CA GLU A 82 4.48 21.27 -7.29
C GLU A 82 3.60 21.34 -8.55
N ALA A 83 3.21 20.19 -9.09
CA ALA A 83 2.44 20.11 -10.34
C ALA A 83 0.97 20.54 -10.17
N ILE A 84 0.35 20.21 -9.02
CA ILE A 84 -1.06 20.49 -8.73
C ILE A 84 -1.16 20.92 -7.27
N ARG A 85 -1.80 22.07 -7.01
CA ARG A 85 -2.03 22.52 -5.63
C ARG A 85 -3.16 21.73 -4.98
N LEU A 86 -2.79 20.68 -4.26
CA LEU A 86 -3.70 19.93 -3.38
C LEU A 86 -3.42 20.32 -1.93
N ASP A 87 -4.47 20.52 -1.13
CA ASP A 87 -4.33 20.77 0.30
C ASP A 87 -3.91 19.49 1.07
N ILE A 88 -3.55 19.64 2.35
CA ILE A 88 -3.11 18.50 3.18
C ILE A 88 -4.20 17.41 3.28
N PRO A 89 -5.46 17.72 3.62
CA PRO A 89 -6.52 16.73 3.71
C PRO A 89 -6.71 15.92 2.42
N THR A 90 -6.67 16.57 1.25
CA THR A 90 -6.80 15.88 -0.04
C THR A 90 -5.66 14.91 -0.26
N ARG A 91 -4.41 15.32 0.00
CA ARG A 91 -3.26 14.42 -0.14
C ARG A 91 -3.32 13.25 0.84
N GLN A 92 -3.78 13.49 2.07
CA GLN A 92 -3.98 12.44 3.07
C GLN A 92 -5.05 11.43 2.64
N ALA A 93 -6.17 11.88 2.09
CA ALA A 93 -7.19 10.99 1.54
C ALA A 93 -6.63 10.12 0.40
N LEU A 94 -5.89 10.72 -0.54
CA LEU A 94 -5.23 9.98 -1.63
C LEU A 94 -4.21 8.96 -1.12
N ALA A 95 -3.42 9.32 -0.12
CA ALA A 95 -2.47 8.41 0.52
C ALA A 95 -3.18 7.24 1.21
N ARG A 96 -4.28 7.49 1.94
CA ARG A 96 -5.09 6.43 2.55
C ARG A 96 -5.70 5.50 1.50
N ILE A 97 -6.27 6.03 0.43
CA ILE A 97 -6.83 5.22 -0.68
C ILE A 97 -5.77 4.25 -1.20
N HIS A 98 -4.62 4.79 -1.61
CA HIS A 98 -3.53 3.98 -2.17
C HIS A 98 -2.99 2.95 -1.18
N ALA A 99 -2.84 3.32 0.09
CA ALA A 99 -2.34 2.43 1.12
C ALA A 99 -3.31 1.27 1.44
N ARG A 100 -4.63 1.52 1.43
CA ARG A 100 -5.66 0.48 1.62
C ARG A 100 -5.69 -0.49 0.44
N GLU A 101 -5.60 0.03 -0.79
CA GLU A 101 -5.54 -0.78 -2.01
C GLU A 101 -4.25 -1.61 -2.05
N ALA A 102 -3.11 -1.02 -1.70
CA ALA A 102 -1.84 -1.72 -1.62
C ALA A 102 -1.88 -2.85 -0.59
N ALA A 103 -2.46 -2.63 0.60
CA ALA A 103 -2.58 -3.67 1.62
C ALA A 103 -3.41 -4.86 1.12
N LEU A 104 -4.58 -4.60 0.54
CA LEU A 104 -5.46 -5.65 0.03
C LEU A 104 -4.83 -6.38 -1.17
N LYS A 105 -4.27 -5.63 -2.12
CA LYS A 105 -3.59 -6.19 -3.29
C LYS A 105 -2.40 -7.06 -2.87
N VAL A 106 -1.49 -6.55 -2.06
CA VAL A 106 -0.29 -7.33 -1.68
C VAL A 106 -0.69 -8.64 -0.99
N ALA A 107 -1.66 -8.61 -0.08
CA ALA A 107 -2.06 -9.80 0.66
C ALA A 107 -2.89 -10.79 -0.19
N ALA A 108 -3.98 -10.34 -0.80
CA ALA A 108 -4.92 -11.24 -1.49
C ALA A 108 -4.32 -11.83 -2.77
N ASP A 109 -3.74 -10.95 -3.57
CA ASP A 109 -3.11 -11.26 -4.83
C ASP A 109 -1.88 -12.15 -4.47
N GLY A 110 -1.01 -11.73 -3.53
CA GLY A 110 0.15 -12.50 -3.04
C GLY A 110 -0.20 -13.94 -2.65
N LEU A 111 -1.23 -14.10 -1.82
CA LEU A 111 -1.74 -15.39 -1.40
C LEU A 111 -2.25 -16.21 -2.60
N HIS A 112 -3.00 -15.60 -3.51
CA HIS A 112 -3.51 -16.25 -4.72
C HIS A 112 -2.39 -16.92 -5.54
N TRP A 113 -1.25 -16.24 -5.80
CA TRP A 113 -0.15 -16.87 -6.55
C TRP A 113 0.55 -17.98 -5.76
N THR A 114 0.72 -17.83 -4.45
CA THR A 114 1.33 -18.87 -3.63
C THR A 114 0.47 -20.14 -3.60
N ILE A 115 -0.85 -20.01 -3.40
CA ILE A 115 -1.80 -21.13 -3.46
C ILE A 115 -1.82 -21.73 -4.87
N GLY A 116 -1.88 -20.89 -5.90
CA GLY A 116 -1.87 -21.33 -7.30
C GLY A 116 -0.61 -22.11 -7.68
N ALA A 117 0.51 -21.88 -6.98
CA ALA A 117 1.74 -22.63 -7.13
C ALA A 117 1.80 -23.93 -6.30
N GLY A 118 0.70 -24.29 -5.63
CA GLY A 118 0.59 -25.53 -4.84
C GLY A 118 0.99 -25.38 -3.37
N GLN A 119 1.03 -24.16 -2.82
CA GLN A 119 1.26 -23.97 -1.39
C GLN A 119 0.07 -24.52 -0.57
N THR A 120 0.38 -25.31 0.47
CA THR A 120 -0.61 -26.00 1.30
C THR A 120 -0.54 -25.63 2.79
N ASP A 121 0.43 -24.81 3.19
CA ASP A 121 0.57 -24.34 4.56
C ASP A 121 -0.67 -23.53 4.98
N PRO A 122 -1.51 -24.06 5.89
CA PRO A 122 -2.74 -23.38 6.31
C PRO A 122 -2.44 -22.09 7.08
N SER A 123 -1.25 -21.98 7.70
CA SER A 123 -0.87 -20.80 8.49
C SER A 123 -0.45 -19.59 7.65
N LEU A 124 -0.21 -19.78 6.35
CA LEU A 124 0.20 -18.69 5.46
C LEU A 124 -0.89 -17.61 5.39
N ALA A 125 -2.15 -17.98 5.23
CA ALA A 125 -3.26 -17.03 5.18
C ALA A 125 -3.39 -16.26 6.50
N ASP A 126 -3.23 -16.95 7.63
CA ASP A 126 -3.29 -16.34 8.96
C ASP A 126 -2.15 -15.34 9.18
N SER A 127 -0.95 -15.66 8.69
CA SER A 127 0.22 -14.79 8.81
C SER A 127 0.11 -13.46 8.06
N LEU A 128 -0.82 -13.33 7.10
CA LEU A 128 -1.07 -12.11 6.34
C LEU A 128 -2.03 -11.13 7.03
N ASN A 129 -2.66 -11.53 8.16
CA ASN A 129 -3.63 -10.71 8.88
C ASN A 129 -4.74 -10.15 7.98
N LEU A 130 -5.28 -11.00 7.09
CA LEU A 130 -6.36 -10.64 6.17
C LEU A 130 -7.57 -9.98 6.87
N PRO A 131 -8.03 -10.41 8.07
CA PRO A 131 -9.12 -9.75 8.77
C PRO A 131 -8.87 -8.26 9.02
N ALA A 132 -7.67 -7.89 9.48
CA ALA A 132 -7.33 -6.48 9.71
C ALA A 132 -7.22 -5.70 8.40
N ILE A 133 -6.73 -6.33 7.32
CA ILE A 133 -6.64 -5.70 5.98
C ILE A 133 -8.04 -5.44 5.39
N TYR A 134 -9.00 -6.35 5.59
CA TYR A 134 -10.38 -6.12 5.20
C TYR A 134 -11.06 -5.05 6.06
N GLN A 135 -10.83 -5.05 7.38
CA GLN A 135 -11.31 -3.98 8.26
C GLN A 135 -10.70 -2.62 7.87
N ALA A 136 -9.44 -2.61 7.45
CA ALA A 136 -8.77 -1.46 6.89
C ALA A 136 -9.38 -0.96 5.58
N GLN A 137 -10.43 -1.56 5.02
CA GLN A 137 -11.17 -0.97 3.90
C GLN A 137 -12.29 -0.03 4.36
N THR A 138 -12.62 -0.01 5.66
CA THR A 138 -13.62 0.91 6.21
C THR A 138 -13.22 2.37 5.93
N GLY A 139 -14.12 3.11 5.28
CA GLY A 139 -13.91 4.51 4.90
C GLY A 139 -13.33 4.72 3.51
N LEU A 140 -12.97 3.66 2.77
CA LEU A 140 -12.41 3.78 1.40
C LEU A 140 -13.30 4.62 0.48
N ILE A 141 -14.58 4.28 0.37
CA ILE A 141 -15.52 5.01 -0.51
C ILE A 141 -15.69 6.47 -0.06
N ALA A 142 -15.65 6.75 1.24
CA ALA A 142 -15.72 8.11 1.74
C ALA A 142 -14.48 8.92 1.34
N ASP A 143 -13.27 8.34 1.48
CA ASP A 143 -12.03 8.94 1.00
C ASP A 143 -12.07 9.19 -0.52
N MET A 144 -12.58 8.22 -1.30
CA MET A 144 -12.71 8.36 -2.77
C MET A 144 -13.68 9.48 -3.17
N ASN A 145 -14.82 9.58 -2.50
CA ASN A 145 -15.80 10.64 -2.76
C ASN A 145 -15.20 12.02 -2.43
N PHE A 146 -14.54 12.13 -1.28
CA PHE A 146 -13.86 13.37 -0.88
C PHE A 146 -12.76 13.76 -1.88
N ALA A 147 -11.89 12.82 -2.25
CA ALA A 147 -10.84 13.08 -3.23
C ALA A 147 -11.41 13.51 -4.59
N SER A 148 -12.49 12.87 -5.05
CA SER A 148 -13.19 13.25 -6.28
C SER A 148 -13.69 14.69 -6.23
N GLU A 149 -14.37 15.09 -5.15
CA GLU A 149 -14.84 16.45 -4.95
C GLU A 149 -13.70 17.47 -4.97
N GLN A 150 -12.62 17.21 -4.24
CA GLN A 150 -11.46 18.11 -4.16
C GLN A 150 -10.72 18.24 -5.49
N LEU A 151 -10.60 17.15 -6.26
CA LEU A 151 -10.01 17.19 -7.59
C LEU A 151 -10.88 18.00 -8.57
N ASN A 152 -12.20 17.85 -8.51
CA ASN A 152 -13.11 18.65 -9.33
C ASN A 152 -12.96 20.15 -9.05
N ILE A 153 -12.89 20.54 -7.77
CA ILE A 153 -12.64 21.93 -7.38
C ILE A 153 -11.29 22.41 -7.90
N THR A 154 -10.23 21.63 -7.69
CA THR A 154 -8.86 21.99 -8.05
C THR A 154 -8.73 22.22 -9.56
N PHE A 155 -9.30 21.35 -10.39
CA PHE A 155 -9.19 21.47 -11.84
C PHE A 155 -10.17 22.49 -12.44
N ALA A 156 -11.34 22.71 -11.84
CA ALA A 156 -12.26 23.78 -12.27
C ALA A 156 -11.62 25.16 -12.07
N VAL A 157 -10.94 25.38 -10.94
CA VAL A 157 -10.21 26.62 -10.67
C VAL A 157 -9.05 26.82 -11.67
N ASN A 158 -8.30 25.77 -12.00
CA ASN A 158 -7.20 25.88 -12.95
C ASN A 158 -7.65 26.24 -14.38
N GLN A 159 -8.83 25.81 -14.82
CA GLN A 159 -9.39 26.22 -16.11
C GLN A 159 -9.80 27.70 -16.11
N ALA A 160 -10.31 28.23 -15.00
CA ALA A 160 -10.68 29.64 -14.88
C ALA A 160 -9.47 30.59 -14.81
N VAL A 161 -8.32 30.12 -14.34
CA VAL A 161 -7.07 30.92 -14.28
C VAL A 161 -6.32 30.90 -15.63
N ALA A 162 -6.57 29.91 -16.48
CA ALA A 162 -5.95 29.77 -17.80
C ALA A 162 -6.72 30.46 -18.94
N ALA A 163 -7.92 30.97 -18.67
CA ALA A 163 -8.78 31.72 -19.60
C ALA A 163 -8.68 33.23 -19.36
#